data_AF-A0A949PHK5-F1
#
_entry.id   AF-A0A949PHK5-F1
#
_cell.length_a   1.000
_cell.length_b   1.000
_cell.length_c   1.000
_cell.angle_alpha   90.00
_cell.angle_beta   90.00
_cell.angle_gamma   90.00
#
_symmetry.space_group_name_H-M   'P 1'
#
loop_
_entity.id
_entity.type
_entity.pdbx_description
1 polymer ?
#
loop_
_entity_poly.entity_id
_entity_poly.type
_entity_poly.pdbx_seq_one_letter_code
_entity_poly.pdbx_strand_id
1 'polypeptide(L)'
;KFDEEITQVALDHHLVSRLTSLVAIDKTPARPASEDLQTKEVPLNLPAGWDFDAVFGEPEAEAVMQQHAASFRSKAPQMLAMAAPPSATGHAPKMKKGAMLPQTATAADLSILIGLLFLLLGAAAWVTRYFIREKQVPA
;
A
#
# COMPACT_ATOMS: atom_id res chain seq x y z
N LYS A 1 -1.02 -37.76 -10.73
CA LYS A 1 -0.57 -37.62 -12.14
C LYS A 1 -1.80 -37.72 -13.03
N PHE A 2 -2.57 -36.64 -13.13
CA PHE A 2 -3.75 -36.55 -14.01
C PHE A 2 -3.80 -35.19 -14.73
N ASP A 3 -2.73 -34.40 -14.65
CA ASP A 3 -2.74 -33.01 -15.12
C ASP A 3 -2.97 -32.92 -16.64
N GLU A 4 -2.50 -33.91 -17.39
CA GLU A 4 -2.68 -34.00 -18.84
C GLU A 4 -4.14 -34.26 -19.22
N GLU A 5 -4.79 -35.23 -18.56
CA GLU A 5 -6.22 -35.51 -18.72
C GLU A 5 -7.08 -34.30 -18.31
N ILE A 6 -6.73 -33.64 -17.21
CA ILE A 6 -7.42 -32.43 -16.73
C ILE A 6 -7.27 -31.29 -17.75
N THR A 7 -6.07 -31.11 -18.31
CA THR A 7 -5.82 -30.09 -19.32
C THR A 7 -6.63 -30.37 -20.59
N GLN A 8 -6.67 -31.63 -21.03
CA GLN A 8 -7.40 -32.03 -22.22
C GLN A 8 -8.90 -31.76 -22.09
N VAL A 9 -9.52 -32.22 -20.98
CA VAL A 9 -10.93 -31.94 -20.67
C VAL A 9 -11.20 -30.44 -20.60
N ALA A 10 -10.30 -29.68 -19.98
CA ALA A 10 -10.46 -28.23 -19.89
C ALA A 10 -10.40 -27.55 -21.26
N LEU A 11 -9.52 -27.99 -22.16
CA LEU A 11 -9.44 -27.45 -23.53
C LEU A 11 -10.65 -27.84 -24.37
N ASP A 12 -11.07 -29.10 -24.33
CA ASP A 12 -12.20 -29.64 -25.11
C ASP A 12 -13.53 -28.93 -24.77
N HIS A 13 -13.68 -28.51 -23.51
CA HIS A 13 -14.89 -27.84 -23.01
C HIS A 13 -14.71 -26.34 -22.76
N HIS A 14 -13.60 -25.73 -23.18
CA HIS A 14 -13.31 -24.30 -22.98
C HIS A 14 -13.39 -23.84 -21.51
N LEU A 15 -12.94 -24.68 -20.59
CA LEU A 15 -12.93 -24.41 -19.15
C LEU A 15 -11.62 -23.73 -18.72
N VAL A 16 -11.74 -22.78 -17.80
CA VAL A 16 -10.60 -22.19 -17.09
C VAL A 16 -10.29 -23.05 -15.86
N SER A 17 -9.05 -23.50 -15.74
CA SER A 17 -8.59 -24.40 -14.69
C SER A 17 -7.27 -23.90 -14.10
N ARG A 18 -6.68 -24.64 -13.16
CA ARG A 18 -5.31 -24.34 -12.70
C ARG A 18 -4.25 -24.51 -13.80
N LEU A 19 -4.59 -25.20 -14.90
CA LEU A 19 -3.69 -25.54 -16.00
C LEU A 19 -4.03 -24.78 -17.29
N THR A 20 -5.08 -23.95 -17.31
CA THR A 20 -5.56 -23.21 -18.50
C THR A 20 -5.95 -21.78 -18.15
N SER A 21 -5.68 -20.82 -19.04
CA SER A 21 -6.04 -19.40 -18.88
C SER A 21 -6.69 -18.83 -20.13
N LEU A 22 -7.54 -17.80 -19.97
CA LEU A 22 -8.11 -17.06 -21.09
C LEU A 22 -7.21 -15.88 -21.45
N VAL A 23 -6.78 -15.84 -22.71
CA VAL A 23 -6.01 -14.72 -23.26
C VAL A 23 -6.82 -14.11 -24.40
N ALA A 24 -7.20 -12.85 -24.24
CA ALA A 24 -7.84 -12.09 -25.30
C ALA A 24 -6.77 -11.57 -26.26
N ILE A 25 -6.82 -12.01 -27.53
CA ILE A 25 -5.97 -11.51 -28.61
C ILE A 25 -6.84 -10.63 -29.51
N ASP A 26 -6.44 -9.37 -29.68
CA ASP A 26 -7.11 -8.45 -30.60
C ASP A 26 -6.80 -8.86 -32.06
N LYS A 27 -7.83 -8.84 -32.91
CA LYS A 27 -7.72 -9.17 -34.34
C LYS A 27 -7.22 -8.00 -35.18
N THR A 28 -7.44 -6.76 -34.73
CA THR A 28 -7.02 -5.56 -35.48
C THR A 28 -6.02 -4.77 -34.62
N PRO A 29 -4.80 -5.28 -34.44
CA PRO A 29 -3.78 -4.55 -33.69
C PRO A 29 -3.53 -3.22 -34.41
N ALA A 30 -3.78 -2.12 -33.70
CA ALA A 30 -3.64 -0.76 -34.24
C ALA A 30 -2.19 -0.44 -34.69
N ARG A 31 -1.21 -1.22 -34.23
CA ARG A 31 0.22 -1.08 -34.57
C ARG A 31 0.65 -2.17 -35.56
N PRO A 32 1.23 -1.82 -36.72
CA PRO A 32 1.89 -2.77 -37.62
C PRO A 32 3.05 -3.51 -36.93
N ALA A 33 3.25 -4.78 -37.26
CA ALA A 33 4.31 -5.59 -36.64
C ALA A 33 5.74 -5.15 -36.99
N SER A 34 5.91 -4.41 -38.09
CA SER A 34 7.21 -3.89 -38.57
C SER A 34 7.60 -2.55 -37.94
N GLU A 35 6.74 -1.96 -37.10
CA GLU A 35 7.00 -0.67 -36.45
C GLU A 35 7.52 -0.88 -35.03
N ASP A 36 8.64 -0.22 -34.72
CA ASP A 36 9.25 -0.27 -33.39
C ASP A 36 8.36 0.40 -32.34
N LEU A 37 8.44 -0.10 -31.10
CA LEU A 37 7.78 0.52 -29.96
C LEU A 37 8.47 1.84 -29.62
N GLN A 38 7.72 2.94 -29.68
CA GLN A 38 8.18 4.24 -29.21
C GLN A 38 7.75 4.46 -27.76
N THR A 39 8.72 4.61 -26.86
CA THR A 39 8.48 5.13 -25.51
C THR A 39 8.44 6.65 -25.58
N LYS A 40 7.37 7.25 -25.09
CA LYS A 40 7.24 8.70 -24.93
C LYS A 40 6.74 9.02 -23.53
N GLU A 41 7.34 10.02 -22.92
CA GLU A 41 6.83 10.58 -21.68
C GLU A 41 5.61 11.44 -21.99
N VAL A 42 4.47 11.11 -21.37
CA VAL A 42 3.20 11.82 -21.57
C VAL A 42 3.05 12.83 -20.43
N PRO A 43 2.62 14.07 -20.71
CA PRO A 43 2.41 15.07 -19.67
C PRO A 43 1.41 14.58 -18.61
N LEU A 44 1.77 14.80 -17.35
CA LEU A 44 0.93 14.53 -16.21
C LEU A 44 -0.11 15.67 -16.12
N ASN A 45 -1.30 15.44 -16.68
CA ASN A 45 -2.41 16.40 -16.65
C ASN A 45 -3.00 16.50 -15.22
N LEU A 46 -2.25 17.08 -14.29
CA LEU A 46 -2.69 17.27 -12.92
C LEU A 46 -3.75 18.41 -12.84
N PRO A 47 -4.77 18.27 -11.99
CA PRO A 47 -5.71 19.37 -11.72
C PRO A 47 -4.99 20.61 -11.18
N ALA A 48 -5.59 21.79 -11.39
CA ALA A 48 -5.04 23.04 -10.88
C ALA A 48 -4.84 22.98 -9.35
N GLY A 49 -3.64 23.35 -8.90
CA GLY A 49 -3.26 23.35 -7.48
C GLY A 49 -2.72 22.02 -6.94
N TRP A 50 -2.53 21.00 -7.79
CA TRP A 50 -1.89 19.74 -7.40
C TRP A 50 -0.37 19.81 -7.53
N ASP A 51 0.31 19.27 -6.52
CA ASP A 51 1.75 19.05 -6.51
C ASP A 51 2.02 17.55 -6.75
N PHE A 52 2.87 17.22 -7.72
CA PHE A 52 3.15 15.83 -8.12
C PHE A 52 3.86 15.06 -7.02
N ASP A 53 4.88 15.66 -6.41
CA ASP A 53 5.73 15.01 -5.39
C ASP A 53 4.93 14.71 -4.11
N ALA A 54 3.92 15.54 -3.82
CA ALA A 54 3.00 15.34 -2.70
C ALA A 54 2.07 14.13 -2.89
N VAL A 55 1.75 13.75 -4.15
CA VAL A 55 0.81 12.67 -4.47
C VAL A 55 1.52 11.36 -4.78
N PHE A 56 2.58 11.43 -5.57
CA PHE A 56 3.29 10.25 -6.08
C PHE A 56 4.62 9.99 -5.36
N GLY A 57 5.07 10.90 -4.50
CA GLY A 57 6.35 10.82 -3.80
C GLY A 57 7.52 11.25 -4.68
N GLU A 58 8.66 11.56 -4.05
CA GLU A 58 9.90 11.82 -4.77
C GLU A 58 10.40 10.57 -5.52
N PRO A 59 11.12 10.72 -6.64
CA PRO A 59 11.67 9.62 -7.43
C PRO A 59 12.74 8.78 -6.70
N GLU A 60 13.00 9.03 -5.42
CA GLU A 60 13.88 8.21 -4.58
C GLU A 60 13.41 6.74 -4.54
N ALA A 61 12.13 6.47 -4.82
CA ALA A 61 11.63 5.10 -5.03
C ALA A 61 12.35 4.35 -6.16
N GLU A 62 12.76 5.01 -7.26
CA GLU A 62 13.52 4.37 -8.34
C GLU A 62 14.97 4.08 -7.93
N ALA A 63 15.63 5.02 -7.25
CA ALA A 63 17.00 4.85 -6.77
C ALA A 63 17.08 3.75 -5.69
N VAL A 64 16.11 3.70 -4.78
CA VAL A 64 16.02 2.68 -3.72
C VAL A 64 15.68 1.31 -4.33
N MET A 65 14.82 1.24 -5.35
CA MET A 65 14.48 -0.01 -6.03
C MET A 65 15.65 -0.57 -6.86
N GLN A 66 16.42 0.28 -7.54
CA GLN A 66 17.64 -0.14 -8.26
C GLN A 66 18.75 -0.60 -7.30
N GLN A 67 18.93 0.09 -6.17
CA GLN A 67 19.89 -0.32 -5.14
C GLN A 67 19.50 -1.63 -4.46
N HIS A 68 18.21 -1.88 -4.21
CA HIS A 68 17.73 -3.16 -3.72
C HIS A 68 17.89 -4.28 -4.74
N ALA A 69 17.57 -4.04 -6.02
CA ALA A 69 17.75 -5.02 -7.10
C ALA A 69 19.22 -5.38 -7.33
N ALA A 70 20.12 -4.38 -7.30
CA ALA A 70 21.56 -4.59 -7.43
C ALA A 70 22.16 -5.30 -6.20
N SER A 71 21.68 -4.98 -4.99
CA SER A 71 22.08 -5.68 -3.75
C SER A 71 21.58 -7.11 -3.70
N PHE A 72 20.39 -7.39 -4.25
CA PHE A 72 19.88 -8.74 -4.41
C PHE A 72 20.73 -9.55 -5.38
N ARG A 73 21.08 -8.98 -6.53
CA ARG A 73 21.91 -9.65 -7.55
C ARG A 73 23.32 -9.96 -7.05
N SER A 74 23.94 -9.07 -6.28
CA SER A 74 25.29 -9.28 -5.74
C SER A 74 25.35 -10.29 -4.59
N LYS A 75 24.27 -10.42 -3.79
CA LYS A 75 24.18 -11.38 -2.68
C LYS A 75 23.40 -12.66 -3.01
N ALA A 76 22.79 -12.77 -4.20
CA ALA A 76 22.07 -13.95 -4.67
C ALA A 76 22.84 -15.28 -4.55
N PRO A 77 24.14 -15.38 -4.92
CA PRO A 77 24.87 -16.66 -4.77
C PRO A 77 25.09 -17.05 -3.30
N GLN A 78 25.12 -16.07 -2.38
CA GLN A 78 25.29 -16.33 -0.95
C GLN A 78 23.96 -16.67 -0.26
N MET A 79 22.83 -16.15 -0.74
CA MET A 79 21.50 -16.50 -0.21
C MET A 79 21.03 -17.89 -0.64
N LEU A 80 21.36 -18.32 -1.86
CA LEU A 80 21.04 -19.68 -2.31
C LEU A 80 21.83 -20.75 -1.52
N ALA A 81 23.00 -20.38 -0.99
CA ALA A 81 23.85 -21.23 -0.15
C ALA A 81 23.50 -21.20 1.35
N MET A 82 22.60 -20.32 1.79
CA MET A 82 22.33 -20.08 3.23
C MET A 82 20.85 -20.24 3.59
N ALA A 83 20.18 -21.24 2.99
CA ALA A 83 18.84 -21.69 3.35
C ALA A 83 18.78 -22.38 4.73
N ALA A 84 19.25 -21.67 5.76
CA ALA A 84 18.92 -21.91 7.16
C ALA A 84 18.10 -20.70 7.65
N PRO A 85 17.03 -20.91 8.46
CA PRO A 85 16.06 -19.87 8.76
C PRO A 85 16.67 -18.76 9.64
N PRO A 86 16.73 -17.50 9.19
CA PRO A 86 17.14 -16.41 10.07
C PRO A 86 15.96 -16.01 10.98
N SER A 87 16.20 -16.15 12.28
CA SER A 87 15.33 -15.69 13.35
C SER A 87 14.99 -14.21 13.22
N ALA A 88 13.72 -13.88 13.51
CA ALA A 88 13.17 -12.54 13.48
C ALA A 88 13.92 -11.59 14.42
N THR A 89 14.72 -10.71 13.85
CA THR A 89 15.12 -9.44 14.50
C THR A 89 14.78 -8.31 13.54
N GLY A 90 13.61 -7.71 13.79
CA GLY A 90 13.02 -6.66 12.99
C GLY A 90 13.89 -5.40 12.96
N HIS A 91 14.28 -5.00 11.76
CA HIS A 91 14.78 -3.66 11.49
C HIS A 91 13.59 -2.82 11.00
N ALA A 92 12.89 -2.17 11.93
CA ALA A 92 11.92 -1.15 11.58
C ALA A 92 12.67 0.13 11.14
N PRO A 93 12.54 0.58 9.89
CA PRO A 93 13.13 1.85 9.48
C PRO A 93 12.45 2.98 10.25
N LYS A 94 13.24 3.87 10.84
CA LYS A 94 12.74 5.11 11.46
C LYS A 94 12.10 5.97 10.38
N MET A 95 10.76 6.06 10.38
CA MET A 95 10.01 6.99 9.54
C MET A 95 10.48 8.42 9.83
N LYS A 96 11.22 9.00 8.89
CA LYS A 96 11.39 10.46 8.82
C LYS A 96 10.04 11.05 8.43
N LYS A 97 9.74 12.22 8.99
CA LYS A 97 8.46 12.96 8.92
C LYS A 97 7.72 12.71 7.60
N GLY A 98 6.48 12.27 7.74
CA GLY A 98 5.64 11.77 6.66
C GLY A 98 5.55 12.70 5.47
N ALA A 99 5.41 12.07 4.30
CA ALA A 99 5.04 12.70 3.05
C ALA A 99 3.98 13.78 3.30
N MET A 100 4.24 14.98 2.78
CA MET A 100 3.25 16.07 2.76
C MET A 100 2.12 15.65 1.83
N LEU A 101 1.15 14.94 2.39
CA LEU A 101 -0.11 14.67 1.71
C LEU A 101 -0.85 16.01 1.55
N PRO A 102 -1.57 16.22 0.44
CA PRO A 102 -2.38 17.42 0.26
C PRO A 102 -3.27 17.59 1.48
N GLN A 103 -3.20 18.78 2.05
CA GLN A 103 -3.85 19.18 3.28
C GLN A 103 -5.32 18.71 3.25
N THR A 104 -5.68 17.77 4.13
CA THR A 104 -7.05 17.28 4.19
C THR A 104 -7.96 18.45 4.55
N ALA A 105 -9.11 18.56 3.89
CA ALA A 105 -10.01 19.71 3.98
C ALA A 105 -10.67 19.92 5.37
N THR A 106 -10.32 19.10 6.36
CA THR A 106 -10.87 19.17 7.71
C THR A 106 -9.87 19.88 8.62
N ALA A 107 -10.31 20.93 9.33
CA ALA A 107 -9.49 21.66 10.31
C ALA A 107 -9.17 20.78 11.54
N ALA A 108 -8.26 19.81 11.38
CA ALA A 108 -7.96 18.78 12.36
C ALA A 108 -7.54 19.36 13.71
N ASP A 109 -6.71 20.41 13.71
CA ASP A 109 -6.28 21.09 14.94
C ASP A 109 -7.46 21.67 15.73
N LEU A 110 -8.44 22.26 15.04
CA LEU A 110 -9.64 22.80 15.66
C LEU A 110 -10.52 21.69 16.24
N SER A 111 -10.73 20.61 15.49
CA SER A 111 -11.52 19.45 15.93
C SER A 111 -10.88 18.74 17.13
N ILE A 112 -9.54 18.63 17.16
CA ILE A 112 -8.79 18.07 18.29
C ILE A 112 -8.95 18.94 19.53
N LEU A 113 -8.87 20.26 19.39
CA LEU A 113 -9.05 21.19 20.51
C LEU A 113 -10.47 21.11 21.09
N ILE A 114 -11.49 21.06 20.23
CA ILE A 114 -12.88 20.88 20.65
C ILE A 114 -13.07 19.52 21.35
N GLY A 115 -12.50 18.45 20.79
CA GLY A 115 -12.56 17.11 21.41
C GLY A 115 -11.91 17.09 22.79
N LEU A 116 -10.75 17.74 22.96
CA LEU A 116 -10.05 17.84 24.23
C LEU A 116 -10.87 18.63 25.26
N LEU A 117 -11.53 19.72 24.84
CA LEU A 117 -12.44 20.48 25.69
C LEU A 117 -13.59 19.60 26.20
N PHE A 118 -14.25 18.85 25.32
CA PHE A 118 -15.33 17.93 25.72
C PHE A 118 -14.86 16.82 26.66
N LEU A 119 -13.64 16.32 26.44
CA LEU A 119 -13.05 15.28 27.31
C LEU A 119 -12.82 15.81 28.74
N LEU A 120 -12.33 17.04 28.88
CA LEU A 120 -12.16 17.69 30.19
C LEU A 120 -13.49 17.93 30.90
N LEU A 121 -14.51 18.40 30.18
CA LEU A 121 -15.84 18.62 30.75
C LEU A 121 -16.49 17.30 31.19
N GLY A 122 -16.35 16.24 30.39
CA GLY A 122 -16.82 14.89 30.72
C GLY A 122 -16.13 14.33 31.97
N ALA A 123 -14.81 14.49 32.09
CA ALA A 123 -14.06 14.09 33.27
C ALA A 123 -14.51 14.85 34.53
N ALA A 124 -14.71 16.17 34.43
CA ALA A 124 -15.20 16.99 35.54
C ALA A 124 -16.62 16.58 35.98
N ALA A 125 -17.53 16.31 35.04
CA ALA A 125 -18.87 15.81 35.33
C ALA A 125 -18.84 14.41 35.98
N TRP A 126 -17.93 13.55 35.53
CA TRP A 126 -17.74 12.21 36.10
C TRP A 126 -17.21 12.28 37.53
N VAL A 127 -16.20 13.12 37.79
CA VAL A 127 -15.63 13.32 39.13
C VAL A 127 -16.65 13.92 40.09
N THR A 128 -17.39 14.95 39.67
CA THR A 128 -18.45 15.55 40.50
C THR A 128 -19.54 14.55 40.82
N ARG A 129 -19.97 13.73 39.84
CA ARG A 129 -20.94 12.64 40.08
C ARG A 129 -20.38 11.54 41.00
N TYR A 130 -19.09 11.20 40.88
CA TYR A 130 -18.42 10.23 41.73
C TYR A 130 -18.47 10.65 43.20
N PHE A 131 -18.05 11.88 43.50
CA PHE A 131 -18.07 12.43 44.86
C PHE A 131 -19.48 12.61 45.44
N ILE A 132 -20.46 13.00 44.62
CA ILE A 132 -21.86 13.11 45.07
C ILE A 132 -22.43 11.72 45.41
N ARG A 133 -22.06 10.68 44.65
CA ARG A 133 -22.51 9.30 44.90
C ARG A 133 -21.90 8.72 46.17
N GLU A 134 -20.63 8.97 46.45
CA GLU A 134 -19.99 8.54 47.72
C GLU A 134 -20.67 9.18 48.94
N LYS A 135 -21.13 10.43 48.86
CA LYS A 135 -21.84 11.11 49.95
C LYS A 135 -23.27 10.61 50.19
N GLN A 136 -23.83 9.78 49.30
CA GLN A 136 -25.22 9.32 49.33
C GLN A 136 -25.36 7.83 49.70
N VAL A 137 -24.28 7.16 50.13
CA VAL A 137 -24.35 5.79 50.68
C VAL A 137 -24.42 5.89 52.21
N PRO A 138 -25.62 5.82 52.83
CA PRO A 138 -25.72 5.70 54.29
C PRO A 138 -25.21 4.33 54.73
N ALA A 139 -24.54 4.31 55.89
CA ALA A 139 -24.16 3.09 56.62
C ALA A 139 -25.38 2.28 57.07
#